data_AF-A0A4R3L447-F1
#
_entry.id   AF-A0A4R3L447-F1
#
_cell.length_a   1.000
_cell.length_b   1.000
_cell.length_c   1.000
_cell.angle_alpha   90.00
_cell.angle_beta   90.00
_cell.angle_gamma   90.00
#
_symmetry.space_group_name_H-M   'P 1'
#
loop_
_entity.id
_entity.type
_entity.pdbx_description
1 polymer ?
#
loop_
_entity_poly.entity_id
_entity_poly.type
_entity_poly.pdbx_seq_one_letter_code
_entity_poly.pdbx_strand_id
1 'polypeptide(L)' 'MEVKFWFDQEKQAMIVIHCLSGERREIREPKKIDQFLQEYGVTLKECKSVTEDTDRMHLFKMIRIMSG' A
#
# COMPACT_ATOMS: atom_id res chain seq x y z
N MET A 1 -11.98 -3.45 1.88
CA MET A 1 -11.26 -2.33 2.51
C MET A 1 -10.63 -1.54 1.38
N GLU A 2 -10.94 -0.26 1.28
CA GLU A 2 -10.39 0.62 0.23
C GLU A 2 -9.13 1.30 0.74
N VAL A 3 -8.13 1.41 -0.14
CA VAL A 3 -6.86 2.09 0.11
C VAL A 3 -6.56 3.09 -0.98
N LYS A 4 -5.87 4.16 -0.61
CA LYS A 4 -5.20 5.08 -1.54
C LYS A 4 -3.71 4.85 -1.46
N PHE A 5 -3.02 4.84 -2.59
CA PHE A 5 -1.58 4.71 -2.60
C PHE A 5 -0.91 5.57 -3.68
N TRP A 6 0.35 5.92 -3.42
CA TRP A 6 1.23 6.60 -4.36
C TRP A 6 2.69 6.40 -3.95
N PHE A 7 3.59 6.51 -4.92
CA PHE A 7 5.03 6.51 -4.68
C PHE A 7 5.51 7.92 -4.41
N ASP A 8 6.05 8.13 -3.21
CA ASP A 8 6.68 9.38 -2.80
C ASP A 8 8.17 9.35 -3.20
N GLN A 9 8.52 10.17 -4.19
CA GLN A 9 9.88 10.21 -4.73
C GLN A 9 10.88 10.82 -3.73
N GLU A 10 10.47 11.75 -2.88
CA GLU A 10 11.37 12.35 -1.89
C GLU A 10 11.70 11.34 -0.78
N LYS A 11 10.71 10.55 -0.37
CA LYS A 11 10.88 9.51 0.65
C LYS A 11 11.38 8.18 0.11
N GLN A 12 11.40 8.00 -1.22
CA GLN A 12 11.66 6.73 -1.89
C GLN A 12 10.81 5.60 -1.30
N ALA A 13 9.51 5.85 -1.14
CA ALA A 13 8.60 4.96 -0.43
C ALA A 13 7.23 4.89 -1.11
N MET A 14 6.61 3.70 -1.11
CA MET A 14 5.20 3.56 -1.41
C MET A 14 4.39 3.93 -0.16
N ILE A 15 3.55 4.96 -0.28
CA ILE A 15 2.62 5.38 0.77
C ILE A 15 1.29 4.70 0.50
N VAL A 16 0.71 4.06 1.51
CA VAL A 16 -0.61 3.43 1.44
C VAL A 16 -1.44 3.93 2.61
N ILE A 17 -2.66 4.38 2.33
CA ILE A 17 -3.59 4.91 3.33
C ILE A 17 -4.89 4.12 3.25
N HIS A 18 -5.38 3.62 4.37
CA HIS A 18 -6.71 3.03 4.45
C HIS A 18 -7.77 4.14 4.46
N CYS A 19 -8.69 4.13 3.49
CA CYS A 19 -9.65 5.22 3.27
C CYS A 19 -10.55 5.50 4.47
N LEU A 20 -10.98 4.46 5.18
CA LEU A 20 -11.93 4.61 6.29
C LEU A 20 -11.29 5.06 7.60
N SER A 21 -10.13 4.50 7.96
CA SER A 21 -9.47 4.83 9.23
C SER A 21 -8.45 5.95 9.13
N GLY A 22 -8.00 6.28 7.91
CA GLY A 22 -6.87 7.17 7.69
C GLY A 22 -5.52 6.57 8.14
N GLU A 23 -5.48 5.28 8.52
CA GLU A 23 -4.24 4.61 8.89
C GLU A 23 -3.27 4.62 7.69
N ARG A 24 -2.03 5.05 7.93
CA ARG A 24 -0.98 5.18 6.92
C ARG A 24 0.09 4.12 7.15
N ARG A 25 0.52 3.48 6.07
CA ARG A 25 1.70 2.61 6.02
C ARG A 25 2.67 3.09 4.95
N GLU A 26 3.95 2.88 5.21
CA GLU A 26 5.03 3.19 4.28
C GLU A 26 5.81 1.93 3.96
N ILE A 27 5.99 1.63 2.67
CA ILE A 27 6.81 0.52 2.20
C ILE A 27 8.06 1.14 1.56
N ARG A 28 9.21 0.95 2.23
CA ARG A 28 10.51 1.50 1.81
C ARG A 28 11.42 0.45 1.18
N GLU A 29 11.14 -0.82 1.43
CA GLU A 29 11.97 -1.91 0.95
C GLU A 29 11.71 -2.14 -0.55
N PRO A 30 12.72 -2.00 -1.44
CA PRO A 30 12.52 -2.08 -2.89
C PRO A 30 11.83 -3.37 -3.34
N LYS A 31 12.21 -4.51 -2.75
CA LYS A 31 11.59 -5.81 -3.05
C LYS A 31 10.09 -5.83 -2.74
N LYS A 32 9.67 -5.17 -1.65
CA LYS A 32 8.24 -5.07 -1.30
C LYS A 32 7.51 -4.06 -2.16
N ILE A 33 8.18 -3.01 -2.61
CA ILE A 33 7.63 -2.07 -3.59
C ILE A 33 7.37 -2.81 -4.91
N ASP A 34 8.34 -3.59 -5.41
CA ASP A 34 8.16 -4.38 -6.63
C ASP A 34 7.00 -5.39 -6.49
N GLN A 35 6.94 -6.09 -5.35
CA GLN A 35 5.82 -6.99 -5.05
C GLN A 35 4.48 -6.25 -5.01
N PHE A 36 4.44 -5.07 -4.39
CA PHE A 36 3.23 -4.23 -4.36
C PHE A 36 2.81 -3.85 -5.78
N LEU A 37 3.72 -3.35 -6.61
CA LEU A 37 3.43 -2.97 -8.00
C LEU A 37 2.86 -4.14 -8.81
N GLN A 38 3.42 -5.35 -8.62
CA GLN A 38 2.92 -6.57 -9.27
C GLN A 38 1.50 -6.94 -8.82
N GLU A 39 1.21 -6.90 -7.52
CA GLU A 39 -0.11 -7.28 -6.97
C GLU A 39 -1.23 -6.33 -7.44
N TYR A 40 -0.90 -5.04 -7.54
CA TYR A 40 -1.83 -4.02 -8.02
C TYR A 40 -1.85 -3.89 -9.55
N GLY A 41 -0.92 -4.54 -10.27
CA GLY A 41 -0.84 -4.49 -11.73
C GLY A 41 -0.50 -3.10 -12.27
N VAL A 42 0.26 -2.32 -11.51
CA VAL A 42 0.63 -0.93 -11.83
C VAL A 42 2.13 -0.77 -11.91
N THR A 43 2.58 0.24 -12.63
CA THR A 43 3.99 0.63 -12.70
C THR A 43 4.30 1.74 -11.71
N LEU A 44 5.58 1.86 -11.33
CA LEU A 44 6.04 2.96 -10.48
C LEU A 44 5.71 4.35 -11.07
N LYS A 45 5.67 4.47 -12.40
CA LYS A 45 5.35 5.70 -13.12
C LYS A 45 3.89 6.10 -12.93
N GLU A 46 2.97 5.13 -12.94
CA GLU A 46 1.54 5.36 -12.71
C GLU A 46 1.27 5.74 -11.24
N CYS A 47 2.06 5.19 -10.31
CA CYS A 47 2.01 5.53 -8.89
C CYS A 47 2.53 6.94 -8.54
N LYS A 48 2.91 7.78 -9.52
CA LYS A 48 3.24 9.20 -9.23
C LYS A 48 2.01 10.01 -8.82
N SER A 49 0.82 9.59 -9.23
CA SER A 49 -0.46 10.12 -8.78
C SER A 49 -1.10 9.20 -7.74
N VAL A 50 -2.02 9.76 -6.96
CA VAL A 50 -2.84 8.97 -6.02
C VAL A 50 -3.72 8.01 -6.82
N THR A 51 -3.64 6.73 -6.48
CA THR A 51 -4.49 5.65 -7.01
C THR A 51 -5.35 5.10 -5.88
N GLU A 52 -6.61 4.78 -6.17
CA GLU A 52 -7.54 4.16 -5.21
C GLU A 52 -7.87 2.75 -5.67
N ASP A 53 -7.79 1.78 -4.75
CA ASP A 53 -8.12 0.38 -5.02
C ASP A 53 -8.47 -0.35 -3.70
N THR A 54 -8.82 -1.62 -3.80
CA THR A 54 -9.00 -2.51 -2.65
C THR A 54 -7.65 -2.89 -2.05
N ASP A 55 -7.58 -3.08 -0.73
CA ASP A 55 -6.39 -3.59 -0.02
C ASP A 55 -6.10 -5.07 -0.39
N ARG A 56 -5.47 -5.29 -1.53
CA ARG A 56 -5.14 -6.63 -2.07
C ARG A 56 -4.10 -7.36 -1.23
N MET A 57 -3.16 -6.61 -0.66
CA MET A 57 -2.08 -7.15 0.17
C MET A 57 -2.45 -7.33 1.64
N HIS A 58 -3.70 -7.06 2.02
CA HIS A 58 -4.19 -7.15 3.41
C HIS A 58 -3.34 -6.33 4.40
N LEU A 59 -2.79 -5.20 3.94
CA LEU A 59 -1.96 -4.32 4.75
C LEU A 59 -2.68 -3.83 5.99
N PHE A 60 -4.00 -3.68 5.95
CA PHE A 60 -4.81 -3.15 7.07
C PHE A 60 -5.72 -4.20 7.70
N LYS A 61 -5.59 -5.46 7.31
CA LYS A 61 -6.38 -6.54 7.91
C LYS A 61 -5.86 -6.80 9.32
N MET A 62 -6.67 -6.51 10.34
CA MET A 62 -6.38 -6.92 11.70
C MET A 62 -6.23 -8.45 11.73
N ILE A 63 -5.01 -8.94 11.98
CA ILE A 63 -4.81 -10.33 12.38
C ILE A 63 -5.49 -10.44 13.75
N ARG A 64 -6.68 -11.03 13.81
CA ARG A 64 -7.18 -11.61 15.06
C ARG A 64 -6.22 -12.74 15.40
N ILE A 65 -5.19 -12.44 16.19
CA ILE A 65 -4.48 -13.49 16.91
C ILE A 65 -5.51 -14.04 17.88
N MET A 66 -6.14 -15.17 17.52
CA MET A 66 -6.81 -16.01 18.50
C MET A 66 -5.69 -16.63 19.32
N SER A 67 -5.32 -15.96 20.42
CA SER A 67 -4.57 -16.60 21.49
C SER A 67 -5.50 -17.64 22.09
N GLY A 68 -5.21 -18.92 21.79
CA GLY A 68 -5.76 -20.06 22.53
C GLY A 68 -5.12 -20.20 23.90
#